data_AF-A0A9E2HER7-F1
#
_entry.id   AF-A0A9E2HER7-F1
#
_cell.length_a   1.000
_cell.length_b   1.000
_cell.length_c   1.000
_cell.angle_alpha   90.00
_cell.angle_beta   90.00
_cell.angle_gamma   90.00
#
_symmetry.space_group_name_H-M   'P 1'
#
loop_
_entity.id
_entity.type
_entity.pdbx_description
1 polymer ?
#
loop_
_entity_poly.entity_id
_entity_poly.type
_entity_poly.pdbx_seq_one_letter_code
_entity_poly.pdbx_strand_id
1 'polypeptide(L)'
;FYVKNVFALGLMLLALYFLSQKKLVKALVFSLLTAIFHLPTFLMLFLIMVLSNLKTAGLAILLGGLAYLTNFQLGIKPFLQPLLTISKGSSGSFYSLTISWLLTLLYLPLAIYGLKKKTKLKPFLIGLIVCLVWVVMRLFFFNRFFITLNIFLIFWAAIGLKQLMDKYKQHWDLFQFYFAACIIFIVAFIFKTGQPLINRQLLNEVKSFKAEENASLLSTGKADAAWLLGWTEYPVIAWGYGGEDKYWDRQQWQRIFDPVGVEEKVKLFKLLPQPVYVFLNETNLNFLTDLQQPPCFEQKSLHFYKFVCGD
;
A
#
# COMPACT_ATOMS: atom_id res chain seq x y z
N PHE A 1 -6.74 1.48 2.52
CA PHE A 1 -5.97 1.22 1.28
C PHE A 1 -5.46 -0.22 1.19
N TYR A 2 -4.74 -0.75 2.18
CA TYR A 2 -4.08 -2.07 2.08
C TYR A 2 -5.01 -3.30 2.17
N VAL A 3 -6.18 -3.20 2.80
CA VAL A 3 -7.15 -4.30 2.92
C VAL A 3 -7.59 -4.83 1.55
N LYS A 4 -7.85 -3.94 0.58
CA LYS A 4 -8.20 -4.33 -0.80
C LYS A 4 -7.09 -5.16 -1.47
N ASN A 5 -5.83 -4.82 -1.20
CA ASN A 5 -4.69 -5.56 -1.75
C ASN A 5 -4.60 -6.97 -1.16
N VAL A 6 -4.80 -7.13 0.17
CA VAL A 6 -4.79 -8.43 0.84
C VAL A 6 -5.89 -9.34 0.28
N PHE A 7 -7.12 -8.84 0.15
CA PHE A 7 -8.22 -9.60 -0.46
C PHE A 7 -7.91 -9.98 -1.92
N ALA A 8 -7.44 -9.04 -2.72
CA ALA A 8 -7.09 -9.31 -4.11
C ALA A 8 -5.97 -10.35 -4.25
N LEU A 9 -4.97 -10.35 -3.37
CA LEU A 9 -3.92 -11.38 -3.35
C LEU A 9 -4.51 -12.76 -3.01
N GLY A 10 -5.41 -12.86 -2.03
CA GLY A 10 -6.11 -14.11 -1.72
C GLY A 10 -6.93 -14.62 -2.91
N LEU A 11 -7.69 -13.74 -3.57
CA LEU A 11 -8.47 -14.06 -4.77
C LEU A 11 -7.58 -14.50 -5.93
N MET A 12 -6.43 -13.84 -6.13
CA MET A 12 -5.44 -14.24 -7.12
C MET A 12 -4.91 -15.66 -6.86
N LEU A 13 -4.58 -16.00 -5.62
CA LEU A 13 -4.12 -17.36 -5.27
C LEU A 13 -5.19 -18.41 -5.53
N LEU A 14 -6.46 -18.11 -5.25
CA LEU A 14 -7.58 -19.00 -5.58
C LEU A 14 -7.74 -19.16 -7.09
N ALA A 15 -7.62 -18.08 -7.87
CA ALA A 15 -7.66 -18.14 -9.32
C ALA A 15 -6.55 -19.05 -9.88
N LEU A 16 -5.32 -18.90 -9.40
CA LEU A 16 -4.18 -19.73 -9.80
C LEU A 16 -4.35 -21.19 -9.37
N TYR A 17 -4.91 -21.44 -8.18
CA TYR A 17 -5.26 -22.77 -7.72
C TYR A 17 -6.26 -23.44 -8.67
N PHE A 18 -7.39 -22.79 -8.97
CA PHE A 18 -8.38 -23.37 -9.89
C PHE A 18 -7.85 -23.52 -11.32
N LEU A 19 -6.97 -22.61 -11.77
CA LEU A 19 -6.29 -22.73 -13.05
C LEU A 19 -5.38 -23.96 -13.08
N SER A 20 -4.64 -24.24 -12.00
CA SER A 20 -3.81 -25.45 -11.87
C SER A 20 -4.63 -26.75 -11.90
N GLN A 21 -5.88 -26.68 -11.41
CA GLN A 21 -6.85 -27.77 -11.42
C GLN A 21 -7.67 -27.85 -12.73
N LYS A 22 -7.35 -27.01 -13.73
CA LYS A 22 -8.10 -26.88 -14.99
C LYS A 22 -9.60 -26.52 -14.81
N LYS A 23 -9.98 -25.96 -13.66
CA LYS A 23 -11.36 -25.52 -13.35
C LYS A 23 -11.58 -24.08 -13.84
N LEU A 24 -11.71 -23.93 -15.16
CA LEU A 24 -11.66 -22.62 -15.83
C LEU A 24 -12.70 -21.61 -15.35
N VAL A 25 -13.96 -22.04 -15.19
CA VAL A 25 -15.05 -21.15 -14.74
C VAL A 25 -14.74 -20.55 -13.37
N LYS A 26 -14.28 -21.38 -12.41
CA LYS A 26 -13.90 -20.90 -11.08
C LYS A 26 -12.72 -19.95 -11.15
N ALA A 27 -11.69 -20.30 -11.93
CA ALA A 27 -10.54 -19.42 -12.12
C ALA A 27 -10.95 -18.04 -12.65
N LEU A 28 -11.85 -17.98 -13.63
CA LEU A 28 -12.37 -16.74 -14.21
C LEU A 28 -13.15 -15.90 -13.20
N VAL A 29 -14.04 -16.52 -12.39
CA VAL A 29 -14.77 -15.82 -11.33
C VAL A 29 -13.80 -15.15 -10.36
N PHE A 30 -12.80 -15.87 -9.88
CA PHE A 30 -11.79 -15.31 -8.96
C PHE A 30 -10.90 -14.26 -9.63
N SER A 31 -10.59 -14.40 -10.93
CA SER A 31 -9.89 -13.36 -11.69
C SER A 31 -10.71 -12.07 -11.79
N LEU A 32 -12.02 -12.17 -12.02
CA LEU A 32 -12.90 -11.00 -12.09
C LEU A 32 -13.07 -10.32 -10.73
N LEU A 33 -13.21 -11.10 -9.66
CA LEU A 33 -13.19 -10.53 -8.31
C LEU A 33 -11.85 -9.82 -8.06
N THR A 34 -10.72 -10.42 -8.46
CA THR A 34 -9.41 -9.76 -8.34
C THR A 34 -9.38 -8.44 -9.10
N ALA A 35 -9.94 -8.39 -10.32
CA ALA A 35 -10.11 -7.16 -11.09
C ALA A 35 -10.90 -6.13 -10.29
N ILE A 36 -12.09 -6.46 -9.79
CA ILE A 36 -12.97 -5.53 -9.06
C ILE A 36 -12.28 -4.96 -7.81
N PHE A 37 -11.54 -5.79 -7.06
CA PHE A 37 -10.93 -5.36 -5.81
C PHE A 37 -9.63 -4.56 -6.00
N HIS A 38 -8.77 -4.96 -6.94
CA HIS A 38 -7.45 -4.34 -7.10
C HIS A 38 -6.83 -4.58 -8.49
N LEU A 39 -6.88 -3.55 -9.33
CA LEU A 39 -6.35 -3.57 -10.70
C LEU A 39 -4.88 -4.03 -10.80
N PRO A 40 -3.92 -3.54 -9.99
CA PRO A 40 -2.52 -3.98 -10.13
C PRO A 40 -2.33 -5.50 -9.91
N THR A 41 -3.05 -6.08 -8.96
CA THR A 41 -2.98 -7.53 -8.69
C THR A 41 -3.64 -8.32 -9.82
N PHE A 42 -4.72 -7.79 -10.39
CA PHE A 42 -5.36 -8.39 -11.56
C PHE A 42 -4.46 -8.37 -12.80
N LEU A 43 -3.74 -7.28 -13.07
CA LEU A 43 -2.82 -7.20 -14.21
C LEU A 43 -1.68 -8.21 -14.08
N MET A 44 -1.18 -8.43 -12.86
CA MET A 44 -0.21 -9.49 -12.58
C MET A 44 -0.82 -10.88 -12.85
N LEU A 45 -2.01 -11.15 -12.33
CA LEU A 45 -2.74 -12.40 -12.59
C LEU A 45 -2.98 -12.62 -14.09
N PHE A 46 -3.35 -11.56 -14.80
CA PHE A 46 -3.59 -11.59 -16.23
C PHE A 46 -2.33 -12.01 -16.99
N LEU A 47 -1.17 -11.39 -16.69
CA LEU A 47 0.11 -11.77 -17.32
C LEU A 47 0.45 -13.25 -17.06
N ILE A 48 0.20 -13.73 -15.84
CA ILE A 48 0.37 -15.14 -15.49
C ILE A 48 -0.57 -16.03 -16.32
N MET A 49 -1.83 -15.64 -16.48
CA MET A 49 -2.82 -16.36 -17.29
C MET A 49 -2.44 -16.39 -18.77
N VAL A 50 -1.93 -15.30 -19.35
CA VAL A 50 -1.45 -15.26 -20.74
C VAL A 50 -0.38 -16.31 -20.98
N LEU A 51 0.64 -16.33 -20.11
CA LEU A 51 1.77 -17.26 -20.21
C LEU A 51 1.38 -18.71 -19.85
N SER A 52 0.30 -18.90 -19.09
CA SER A 52 -0.18 -20.22 -18.69
C SER A 52 -1.13 -20.84 -19.71
N ASN A 53 -2.14 -20.08 -20.16
CA ASN A 53 -3.24 -20.50 -21.02
C ASN A 53 -3.92 -19.28 -21.69
N LEU A 54 -3.49 -18.98 -22.92
CA LEU A 54 -3.93 -17.81 -23.70
C LEU A 54 -5.46 -17.71 -23.86
N LYS A 55 -6.18 -18.84 -24.02
CA LYS A 55 -7.65 -18.85 -24.18
C LYS A 55 -8.35 -18.29 -22.94
N THR A 56 -7.88 -18.65 -21.75
CA THR A 56 -8.44 -18.16 -20.49
C THR A 56 -8.09 -16.71 -20.23
N ALA A 57 -6.92 -16.27 -20.70
CA ALA A 57 -6.47 -14.90 -20.59
C ALA A 57 -7.34 -13.95 -21.43
N GLY A 58 -7.66 -14.33 -22.68
CA GLY A 58 -8.53 -13.54 -23.55
C GLY A 58 -9.92 -13.30 -22.94
N LEU A 59 -10.52 -14.33 -22.33
CA LEU A 59 -11.82 -14.18 -21.67
C LEU A 59 -11.74 -13.32 -20.39
N ALA A 60 -10.64 -13.43 -19.63
CA ALA A 60 -10.42 -12.60 -18.46
C ALA A 60 -10.22 -11.12 -18.82
N ILE A 61 -9.54 -10.80 -19.93
CA ILE A 61 -9.46 -9.42 -20.45
C ILE A 61 -10.82 -8.92 -20.86
N LEU A 62 -11.58 -9.71 -21.63
CA LEU A 62 -12.86 -9.25 -22.16
C LEU A 62 -13.81 -8.90 -21.01
N LEU A 63 -13.88 -9.75 -19.99
CA LEU A 63 -14.75 -9.54 -18.83
C LEU A 63 -14.19 -8.53 -17.82
N GLY A 64 -12.87 -8.52 -17.56
CA GLY A 64 -12.23 -7.60 -16.61
C GLY A 64 -12.00 -6.19 -17.17
N GLY A 65 -11.72 -6.09 -18.47
CA GLY A 65 -11.57 -4.83 -19.20
C GLY A 65 -12.89 -4.05 -19.25
N LEU A 66 -14.02 -4.73 -19.47
CA LEU A 66 -15.36 -4.12 -19.39
C LEU A 66 -15.60 -3.43 -18.04
N ALA A 67 -15.12 -4.00 -16.93
CA ALA A 67 -15.28 -3.41 -15.59
C ALA A 67 -14.48 -2.11 -15.40
N TYR A 68 -13.44 -1.86 -16.21
CA TYR A 68 -12.56 -0.70 -16.09
C TYR A 68 -12.67 0.30 -17.26
N LEU A 69 -13.36 -0.04 -18.35
CA LEU A 69 -13.55 0.84 -19.50
C LEU A 69 -14.30 2.12 -19.11
N THR A 70 -15.31 2.03 -18.23
CA THR A 70 -16.07 3.19 -17.76
C THR A 70 -15.23 4.17 -16.93
N ASN A 71 -14.12 3.70 -16.35
CA ASN A 71 -13.24 4.48 -15.49
C ASN A 71 -11.79 4.51 -16.01
N PHE A 72 -11.60 4.49 -17.34
CA PHE A 72 -10.26 4.39 -17.95
C PHE A 72 -9.26 5.44 -17.43
N GLN A 73 -9.71 6.70 -17.30
CA GLN A 73 -8.86 7.82 -16.83
C GLN A 73 -8.38 7.65 -15.39
N LEU A 74 -9.18 7.02 -14.52
CA LEU A 74 -8.87 6.84 -13.10
C LEU A 74 -8.22 5.49 -12.80
N GLY A 75 -8.61 4.44 -13.53
CA GLY A 75 -8.12 3.07 -13.32
C GLY A 75 -6.87 2.74 -14.15
N ILE A 76 -6.98 2.84 -15.47
CA ILE A 76 -5.99 2.30 -16.40
C ILE A 76 -4.87 3.32 -16.67
N LYS A 77 -5.22 4.58 -16.93
CA LYS A 77 -4.25 5.62 -17.30
C LYS A 77 -3.14 5.82 -16.25
N PRO A 78 -3.41 5.87 -14.92
CA PRO A 78 -2.34 6.03 -13.94
C PRO A 78 -1.39 4.83 -13.84
N PHE A 79 -1.81 3.65 -14.31
CA PHE A 79 -0.96 2.46 -14.39
C PHE A 79 -0.12 2.45 -15.67
N LEU A 80 -0.68 2.90 -16.80
CA LEU A 80 0.03 3.02 -18.07
C LEU A 80 0.97 4.23 -18.11
N GLN A 81 0.65 5.30 -17.39
CA GLN A 81 1.44 6.53 -17.44
C GLN A 81 2.89 6.32 -16.97
N PRO A 82 3.19 5.55 -15.90
CA PRO A 82 4.56 5.16 -15.55
C PRO A 82 5.24 4.20 -16.54
N LEU A 83 4.48 3.48 -17.38
CA LEU A 83 5.05 2.71 -18.49
C LEU A 83 5.46 3.61 -19.65
N LEU A 84 4.72 4.69 -19.87
CA LEU A 84 4.94 5.66 -20.96
C LEU A 84 5.94 6.77 -20.57
N THR A 85 6.09 7.03 -19.28
CA THR A 85 7.04 8.00 -18.73
C THR A 85 8.08 7.23 -17.93
N ILE A 86 9.33 7.18 -18.41
CA ILE A 86 10.48 6.59 -17.69
C ILE A 86 10.78 7.48 -16.47
N SER A 87 9.87 7.51 -15.51
CA SER A 87 9.99 8.31 -14.29
C SER A 87 10.59 7.42 -13.20
N LYS A 88 11.83 7.73 -12.81
CA LYS A 88 12.62 7.03 -11.79
C LYS A 88 12.06 7.14 -10.35
N GLY A 89 10.86 7.68 -10.13
CA GLY A 89 10.43 8.18 -8.81
C GLY A 89 9.38 7.35 -8.06
N SER A 90 8.64 6.45 -8.70
CA SER A 90 7.50 5.80 -8.05
C SER A 90 7.82 4.37 -7.59
N SER A 91 8.79 4.24 -6.68
CA SER A 91 9.23 2.93 -6.17
C SER A 91 8.18 2.25 -5.28
N GLY A 92 7.30 3.02 -4.62
CA GLY A 92 6.22 2.51 -3.75
C GLY A 92 6.63 2.43 -2.27
N SER A 93 5.64 2.34 -1.39
CA SER A 93 5.72 2.54 0.07
C SER A 93 6.23 1.36 0.90
N PHE A 94 6.97 0.41 0.30
CA PHE A 94 7.45 -0.80 0.98
C PHE A 94 8.96 -0.80 1.15
N TYR A 95 9.47 -1.78 1.91
CA TYR A 95 10.89 -1.98 2.18
C TYR A 95 11.76 -1.86 0.93
N SER A 96 12.96 -1.32 1.13
CA SER A 96 13.98 -1.27 0.08
C SER A 96 14.34 -2.68 -0.40
N LEU A 97 14.86 -2.76 -1.63
CA LEU A 97 15.30 -4.02 -2.24
C LEU A 97 16.24 -4.81 -1.31
N THR A 98 17.18 -4.14 -0.65
CA THR A 98 18.14 -4.77 0.26
C THR A 98 17.46 -5.42 1.46
N ILE A 99 16.54 -4.70 2.11
CA ILE A 99 15.80 -5.22 3.28
C ILE A 99 14.91 -6.39 2.85
N SER A 100 14.22 -6.26 1.71
CA SER A 100 13.36 -7.30 1.18
C SER A 100 14.13 -8.59 0.89
N TRP A 101 15.33 -8.50 0.29
CA TRP A 101 16.19 -9.67 0.07
C TRP A 101 16.69 -10.29 1.37
N LEU A 102 17.13 -9.48 2.33
CA LEU A 102 17.58 -9.97 3.63
C LEU A 102 16.50 -10.82 4.32
N LEU A 103 15.24 -10.35 4.32
CA LEU A 103 14.12 -11.10 4.88
C LEU A 103 13.79 -12.36 4.06
N THR A 104 13.98 -12.29 2.74
CA THR A 104 13.72 -13.41 1.82
C THR A 104 14.72 -14.55 1.99
N LEU A 105 15.98 -14.24 2.35
CA LEU A 105 17.04 -15.24 2.54
C LEU A 105 16.67 -16.31 3.57
N LEU A 106 15.81 -16.00 4.54
CA LEU A 106 15.39 -16.96 5.56
C LEU A 106 14.74 -18.20 4.93
N TYR A 107 13.84 -18.02 3.95
CA TYR A 107 13.10 -19.12 3.32
C TYR A 107 13.52 -19.41 1.88
N LEU A 108 14.41 -18.61 1.28
CA LEU A 108 14.84 -18.80 -0.11
C LEU A 108 15.47 -20.18 -0.38
N PRO A 109 16.36 -20.74 0.46
CA PRO A 109 16.90 -22.08 0.24
C PRO A 109 15.81 -23.17 0.18
N LEU A 110 14.81 -23.06 1.04
CA LEU A 110 13.64 -23.95 1.05
C LEU A 110 12.82 -23.79 -0.24
N ALA A 111 12.63 -22.56 -0.70
CA ALA A 111 11.92 -22.28 -1.96
C ALA A 111 12.63 -22.89 -3.16
N ILE A 112 13.96 -22.73 -3.25
CA ILE A 112 14.80 -23.33 -4.30
C ILE A 112 14.70 -24.86 -4.26
N TYR A 113 14.74 -25.46 -3.06
CA TYR A 113 14.58 -26.91 -2.91
C TYR A 113 13.19 -27.37 -3.39
N GLY A 114 12.12 -26.66 -3.02
CA GLY A 114 10.75 -26.95 -3.45
C GLY A 114 10.53 -26.88 -4.96
N LEU A 115 11.23 -25.96 -5.65
CA LEU A 115 11.17 -25.78 -7.10
C LEU A 115 11.75 -26.95 -7.90
N LYS A 116 12.68 -27.74 -7.33
CA LYS A 116 13.32 -28.86 -8.03
C LYS A 116 12.32 -29.96 -8.45
N LYS A 117 11.12 -29.98 -7.87
CA LYS A 117 10.10 -30.98 -8.19
C LYS A 117 9.18 -30.47 -9.31
N LYS A 118 9.06 -31.24 -10.39
CA LYS A 118 8.06 -31.00 -11.45
C LYS A 118 6.65 -31.24 -10.91
N THR A 119 5.96 -30.17 -10.54
CA THR A 119 4.58 -30.22 -10.05
C THR A 119 3.60 -29.75 -11.13
N LYS A 120 2.32 -30.15 -11.01
CA LYS A 120 1.22 -29.65 -11.86
C LYS A 120 0.91 -28.16 -11.62
N LEU A 121 1.75 -27.45 -10.87
CA LEU A 121 1.56 -26.08 -10.38
C LEU A 121 2.17 -25.04 -11.35
N LYS A 122 2.10 -25.31 -12.67
CA LYS A 122 2.64 -24.43 -13.72
C LYS A 122 2.22 -22.95 -13.55
N PRO A 123 0.96 -22.62 -13.22
CA PRO A 123 0.57 -21.22 -12.99
C PRO A 123 1.31 -20.53 -11.83
N PHE A 124 1.59 -21.25 -10.73
CA PHE A 124 2.34 -20.70 -9.60
C PHE A 124 3.83 -20.51 -9.94
N LEU A 125 4.40 -21.41 -10.75
CA LEU A 125 5.76 -21.26 -11.24
C LEU A 125 5.89 -20.04 -12.17
N ILE A 126 4.95 -19.88 -13.10
CA ILE A 126 4.90 -18.69 -13.96
C ILE A 126 4.72 -17.43 -13.12
N GLY A 127 3.83 -17.44 -12.13
CA GLY A 127 3.66 -16.34 -11.18
C GLY A 127 4.94 -15.95 -10.47
N LEU A 128 5.69 -16.93 -9.98
CA LEU A 128 7.01 -16.70 -9.38
C LEU A 128 7.96 -16.03 -10.38
N ILE A 129 8.10 -16.58 -11.60
CA ILE A 129 9.01 -16.08 -12.62
C ILE A 129 8.66 -14.65 -13.01
N VAL A 130 7.38 -14.37 -13.29
CA VAL A 130 6.91 -13.04 -13.66
C VAL A 130 7.22 -12.04 -12.54
N CYS A 131 6.89 -12.37 -11.29
CA CYS A 131 7.18 -11.48 -10.15
C CYS A 131 8.69 -11.27 -9.96
N LEU A 132 9.49 -12.33 -10.13
CA LEU A 132 10.95 -12.25 -10.00
C LEU A 132 11.55 -11.33 -11.07
N VAL A 133 11.17 -11.51 -12.33
CA VAL A 133 11.60 -10.64 -13.44
C VAL A 133 11.19 -9.20 -13.15
N TRP A 134 9.95 -8.97 -12.70
CA TRP A 134 9.44 -7.64 -12.39
C TRP A 134 10.26 -6.92 -11.32
N VAL A 135 10.61 -7.65 -10.25
CA VAL A 135 11.37 -7.13 -9.11
C VAL A 135 12.85 -6.91 -9.47
N VAL A 136 13.49 -7.89 -10.11
CA VAL A 136 14.91 -7.84 -10.47
C VAL A 136 15.19 -6.76 -11.52
N MET A 137 14.33 -6.64 -12.54
CA MET A 137 14.43 -5.60 -13.57
C MET A 137 13.99 -4.22 -13.07
N ARG A 138 13.56 -4.10 -11.80
CA ARG A 138 13.07 -2.87 -11.17
C ARG A 138 12.03 -2.15 -12.02
N LEU A 139 11.07 -2.91 -12.55
CA LEU A 139 9.96 -2.33 -13.30
C LEU A 139 9.13 -1.40 -12.39
N PHE A 140 8.24 -0.61 -12.99
CA PHE A 140 7.38 0.32 -12.28
C PHE A 140 6.63 -0.33 -11.09
N PHE A 141 6.57 0.40 -9.96
CA PHE A 141 6.04 -0.06 -8.67
C PHE A 141 6.67 -1.36 -8.11
N PHE A 142 7.91 -1.72 -8.49
CA PHE A 142 8.52 -2.99 -8.07
C PHE A 142 8.51 -3.23 -6.54
N ASN A 143 8.61 -2.20 -5.68
CA ASN A 143 8.56 -2.43 -4.24
C ASN A 143 7.22 -3.04 -3.78
N ARG A 144 6.12 -2.76 -4.50
CA ARG A 144 4.80 -3.34 -4.18
C ARG A 144 4.73 -4.82 -4.51
N PHE A 145 5.52 -5.28 -5.47
CA PHE A 145 5.53 -6.68 -5.92
C PHE A 145 6.41 -7.60 -5.07
N PHE A 146 7.20 -7.07 -4.13
CA PHE A 146 7.88 -7.91 -3.13
C PHE A 146 6.91 -8.79 -2.35
N ILE A 147 5.75 -8.25 -1.97
CA ILE A 147 4.74 -9.01 -1.23
C ILE A 147 4.28 -10.21 -2.08
N THR A 148 3.92 -9.96 -3.33
CA THR A 148 3.48 -11.01 -4.26
C THR A 148 4.57 -12.04 -4.53
N LEU A 149 5.82 -11.59 -4.75
CA LEU A 149 6.98 -12.46 -4.91
C LEU A 149 7.19 -13.34 -3.67
N ASN A 150 7.14 -12.75 -2.48
CA ASN A 150 7.32 -13.46 -1.21
C ASN A 150 6.24 -14.51 -0.99
N ILE A 151 4.99 -14.23 -1.34
CA ILE A 151 3.91 -15.22 -1.28
C ILE A 151 4.22 -16.43 -2.17
N PHE A 152 4.67 -16.22 -3.41
CA PHE A 152 5.08 -17.33 -4.28
C PHE A 152 6.29 -18.09 -3.72
N LEU A 153 7.31 -17.38 -3.23
CA LEU A 153 8.48 -18.01 -2.64
C LEU A 153 8.13 -18.83 -1.39
N ILE A 154 7.28 -18.31 -0.50
CA ILE A 154 6.79 -19.01 0.70
C ILE A 154 6.00 -20.25 0.29
N PHE A 155 5.16 -20.17 -0.75
CA PHE A 155 4.45 -21.33 -1.27
C PHE A 155 5.41 -22.44 -1.71
N TRP A 156 6.46 -22.11 -2.45
CA TRP A 156 7.49 -23.09 -2.84
C TRP A 156 8.35 -23.54 -1.65
N ALA A 157 8.63 -22.65 -0.69
CA ALA A 157 9.35 -22.96 0.52
C ALA A 157 8.59 -23.97 1.39
N ALA A 158 7.27 -23.86 1.48
CA ALA A 158 6.44 -24.83 2.19
C ALA A 158 6.52 -26.22 1.55
N ILE A 159 6.50 -26.29 0.21
CA ILE A 159 6.71 -27.55 -0.52
C ILE A 159 8.09 -28.12 -0.24
N GLY A 160 9.13 -27.28 -0.27
CA GLY A 160 10.52 -27.70 0.00
C GLY A 160 10.74 -28.16 1.43
N LEU A 161 10.20 -27.42 2.39
CA LEU A 161 10.23 -27.74 3.81
C LEU A 161 9.57 -29.08 4.09
N LYS A 162 8.35 -29.30 3.58
CA LYS A 162 7.64 -30.59 3.74
C LYS A 162 8.51 -31.75 3.25
N GLN A 163 9.14 -31.59 2.08
CA GLN A 163 9.99 -32.64 1.52
C GLN A 163 11.26 -32.89 2.34
N LEU A 164 11.89 -31.84 2.85
CA LEU A 164 13.06 -31.98 3.72
C LEU A 164 12.68 -32.66 5.04
N MET A 165 11.56 -32.25 5.64
CA MET A 165 11.02 -32.89 6.84
C MET A 165 10.70 -34.36 6.60
N ASP A 166 10.06 -34.69 5.46
CA ASP A 166 9.76 -36.08 5.10
C ASP A 166 11.02 -36.92 4.86
N LYS A 167 12.09 -36.31 4.32
CA LYS A 167 13.37 -36.98 4.04
C LYS A 167 14.22 -37.16 5.31
N TYR A 168 14.22 -36.18 6.20
CA TYR A 168 15.06 -36.13 7.40
C TYR A 168 14.21 -36.17 8.67
N LYS A 169 13.19 -37.03 8.73
CA LYS A 169 12.26 -37.13 9.88
C LYS A 169 12.97 -37.36 11.21
N GLN A 170 14.12 -38.04 11.19
CA GLN A 170 14.93 -38.30 12.37
C GLN A 170 15.64 -37.05 12.94
N HIS A 171 15.73 -35.95 12.16
CA HIS A 171 16.40 -34.70 12.54
C HIS A 171 15.40 -33.57 12.76
N TRP A 172 14.35 -33.84 13.55
CA TRP A 172 13.32 -32.85 13.87
C TRP A 172 13.88 -31.65 14.64
N ASP A 173 14.89 -31.89 15.46
CA ASP A 173 15.69 -30.92 16.20
C ASP A 173 16.29 -29.83 15.30
N LEU A 174 16.79 -30.18 14.12
CA LEU A 174 17.33 -29.21 13.15
C LEU A 174 16.26 -28.22 12.67
N PHE A 175 15.03 -28.69 12.43
CA PHE A 175 13.93 -27.82 12.01
C PHE A 175 13.49 -26.89 13.15
N GLN A 176 13.41 -27.40 14.38
CA GLN A 176 13.10 -26.60 15.56
C GLN A 176 14.14 -25.49 15.77
N PHE A 177 15.43 -25.83 15.68
CA PHE A 177 16.52 -24.85 15.75
C PHE A 177 16.42 -23.79 14.66
N TYR A 178 16.18 -24.20 13.40
CA TYR A 178 15.98 -23.29 12.30
C TYR A 178 14.82 -22.31 12.55
N PHE A 179 13.66 -22.79 13.01
CA PHE A 179 12.52 -21.93 13.32
C PHE A 179 12.82 -20.98 14.49
N ALA A 180 13.47 -21.45 15.55
CA ALA A 180 13.87 -20.62 16.67
C ALA A 180 14.83 -19.50 16.21
N ALA A 181 15.81 -19.82 15.38
CA ALA A 181 16.73 -18.84 14.79
C ALA A 181 16.00 -17.79 13.93
N CYS A 182 15.03 -18.22 13.11
CA CYS A 182 14.19 -17.30 12.33
C CYS A 182 13.37 -16.36 13.23
N ILE A 183 12.77 -16.87 14.32
CA ILE A 183 12.00 -16.06 15.27
C ILE A 183 12.90 -15.03 15.94
N ILE A 184 14.05 -15.44 16.46
CA ILE A 184 15.02 -14.53 17.10
C ILE A 184 15.45 -13.44 16.12
N PHE A 185 15.77 -13.82 14.88
CA PHE A 185 16.13 -12.87 13.84
C PHE A 185 15.02 -11.86 13.55
N ILE A 186 13.78 -12.33 13.37
CA ILE A 186 12.62 -11.46 13.09
C ILE A 186 12.38 -10.50 14.24
N VAL A 187 12.42 -10.99 15.49
CA VAL A 187 12.24 -10.17 16.69
C VAL A 187 13.33 -9.11 16.78
N ALA A 188 14.60 -9.50 16.64
CA ALA A 188 15.72 -8.56 16.64
C ALA A 188 15.63 -7.53 15.51
N PHE A 189 15.20 -7.95 14.32
CA PHE A 189 14.98 -7.07 13.18
C PHE A 189 13.87 -6.04 13.47
N ILE A 190 12.74 -6.48 14.03
CA ILE A 190 11.62 -5.59 14.42
C ILE A 190 12.06 -4.62 15.52
N PHE A 191 12.77 -5.07 16.55
CA PHE A 191 13.27 -4.18 17.60
C PHE A 191 14.22 -3.10 17.05
N LYS A 192 15.06 -3.46 16.07
CA LYS A 192 16.02 -2.52 15.47
C LYS A 192 15.38 -1.55 14.47
N THR A 193 14.37 -1.99 13.73
CA THR A 193 13.80 -1.25 12.59
C THR A 193 12.41 -0.68 12.84
N GLY A 194 11.70 -1.20 13.83
CA GLY A 194 10.36 -0.78 14.22
C GLY A 194 10.42 0.59 14.88
N GLN A 195 10.26 1.64 14.10
CA GLN A 195 10.09 2.99 14.60
C GLN A 195 8.62 3.39 14.53
N PRO A 196 8.07 4.05 15.56
CA PRO A 196 6.72 4.57 15.50
C PRO A 196 6.65 5.65 14.41
N LEU A 197 5.60 5.60 13.60
CA LEU A 197 5.37 6.57 12.52
C LEU A 197 4.94 7.96 13.03
N ILE A 198 4.63 8.07 14.32
CA ILE A 198 4.28 9.31 15.02
C ILE A 198 5.03 9.31 16.35
N ASN A 199 5.65 10.42 16.70
CA ASN A 199 6.34 10.53 17.98
C ASN A 199 5.32 10.55 19.14
N ARG A 200 5.75 10.19 20.35
CA ARG A 200 4.85 10.06 21.51
C ARG A 200 4.24 11.39 21.94
N GLN A 201 4.97 12.50 21.83
CA GLN A 201 4.51 13.82 22.22
C GLN A 201 3.38 14.31 21.31
N LEU A 202 3.57 14.20 19.99
CA LEU A 202 2.60 14.52 18.96
C LEU A 202 1.35 13.64 19.07
N LEU A 203 1.54 12.34 19.31
CA LEU A 203 0.41 11.43 19.53
C LEU A 203 -0.39 11.82 20.78
N ASN A 204 0.29 12.17 21.87
CA ASN A 204 -0.39 12.62 23.09
C ASN A 204 -1.14 13.94 22.85
N GLU A 205 -0.53 14.88 22.12
CA GLU A 205 -1.16 16.15 21.75
C GLU A 205 -2.45 15.89 20.95
N VAL A 206 -2.38 15.09 19.88
CA VAL A 206 -3.55 14.70 19.07
C VAL A 206 -4.65 14.07 19.94
N LYS A 207 -4.30 13.16 20.86
CA LYS A 207 -5.28 12.52 21.75
C LYS A 207 -5.93 13.48 22.75
N SER A 208 -5.16 14.44 23.23
CA SER A 208 -5.61 15.42 24.24
C SER A 208 -6.34 16.62 23.62
N PHE A 209 -6.23 16.79 22.30
CA PHE A 209 -6.76 17.95 21.61
C PHE A 209 -8.30 17.98 21.66
N LYS A 210 -8.84 19.12 22.10
CA LYS A 210 -10.27 19.40 22.21
C LYS A 210 -10.55 20.73 21.53
N ALA A 211 -11.45 20.72 20.55
CA ALA A 211 -12.04 21.87 19.87
C ALA A 211 -13.55 21.94 20.12
N GLU A 212 -14.22 22.96 19.57
CA GLU A 212 -15.69 23.09 19.64
C GLU A 212 -16.40 21.91 18.97
N GLU A 213 -17.64 21.62 19.38
CA GLU A 213 -18.37 20.41 18.95
C GLU A 213 -18.56 20.29 17.43
N ASN A 214 -18.64 21.41 16.71
CA ASN A 214 -18.78 21.47 15.26
C ASN A 214 -17.47 21.75 14.51
N ALA A 215 -16.33 21.64 15.18
CA ALA A 215 -15.03 21.92 14.58
C ALA A 215 -14.62 20.85 13.57
N SER A 216 -13.90 21.28 12.54
CA SER A 216 -13.24 20.41 11.57
C SER A 216 -11.72 20.50 11.68
N LEU A 217 -11.02 19.40 11.38
CA LEU A 217 -9.56 19.35 11.39
C LEU A 217 -9.01 19.25 9.97
N LEU A 218 -8.17 20.20 9.56
CA LEU A 218 -7.42 20.13 8.33
C LEU A 218 -6.08 19.42 8.56
N SER A 219 -5.91 18.28 7.89
CA SER A 219 -4.68 17.52 7.88
C SER A 219 -3.74 18.02 6.77
N THR A 220 -2.55 18.48 7.13
CA THR A 220 -1.56 18.95 6.15
C THR A 220 -0.62 17.85 5.64
N GLY A 221 -0.51 16.71 6.33
CA GLY A 221 0.25 15.55 5.86
C GLY A 221 -0.63 14.37 5.44
N LYS A 222 -0.12 13.53 4.53
CA LYS A 222 -0.84 12.32 4.06
C LYS A 222 -1.05 11.27 5.16
N ALA A 223 -0.11 11.18 6.10
CA ALA A 223 -0.18 10.23 7.22
C ALA A 223 -1.00 10.77 8.39
N ASP A 224 -1.04 12.09 8.55
CA ASP A 224 -1.66 12.77 9.70
C ASP A 224 -3.17 12.53 9.74
N ALA A 225 -3.82 12.50 8.58
CA ALA A 225 -5.26 12.24 8.48
C ALA A 225 -5.67 10.94 9.18
N ALA A 226 -4.86 9.88 9.06
CA ALA A 226 -5.13 8.61 9.72
C ALA A 226 -4.99 8.70 11.25
N TRP A 227 -4.04 9.51 11.74
CA TRP A 227 -3.87 9.74 13.17
C TRP A 227 -5.00 10.57 13.75
N LEU A 228 -5.37 11.67 13.08
CA LEU A 228 -6.46 12.53 13.49
C LEU A 228 -7.79 11.78 13.51
N LEU A 229 -8.12 11.02 12.45
CA LEU A 229 -9.35 10.21 12.41
C LEU A 229 -9.37 9.08 13.43
N GLY A 230 -8.21 8.52 13.77
CA GLY A 230 -8.12 7.40 14.71
C GLY A 230 -8.18 7.80 16.18
N TRP A 231 -7.87 9.06 16.50
CA TRP A 231 -7.68 9.52 17.88
C TRP A 231 -8.44 10.79 18.25
N THR A 232 -9.21 11.36 17.32
CA THR A 232 -10.09 12.50 17.57
C THR A 232 -11.50 12.19 17.12
N GLU A 233 -12.48 12.95 17.62
CA GLU A 233 -13.91 12.78 17.28
C GLU A 233 -14.34 13.73 16.15
N TYR A 234 -13.42 14.53 15.62
CA TYR A 234 -13.72 15.61 14.68
C TYR A 234 -13.65 15.13 13.22
N PRO A 235 -14.49 15.67 12.32
CA PRO A 235 -14.34 15.47 10.88
C PRO A 235 -12.97 15.96 10.40
N VAL A 236 -12.26 15.11 9.63
CA VAL A 236 -10.92 15.42 9.13
C VAL A 236 -10.95 15.68 7.63
N ILE A 237 -10.58 16.89 7.24
CA ILE A 237 -10.38 17.35 5.86
C ILE A 237 -8.95 16.98 5.45
N ALA A 238 -8.79 16.15 4.43
CA ALA A 238 -7.49 15.64 4.03
C ALA A 238 -7.41 15.39 2.53
N TRP A 239 -6.25 15.72 1.94
CA TRP A 239 -6.04 15.62 0.50
C TRP A 239 -6.09 14.17 0.01
N GLY A 240 -7.08 13.86 -0.84
CA GLY A 240 -7.25 12.54 -1.44
C GLY A 240 -7.62 11.46 -0.43
N TYR A 241 -8.17 11.83 0.73
CA TYR A 241 -8.47 10.92 1.82
C TYR A 241 -9.75 11.31 2.57
N GLY A 242 -10.66 10.35 2.77
CA GLY A 242 -11.91 10.55 3.50
C GLY A 242 -13.04 11.16 2.64
N GLY A 243 -14.21 11.37 3.26
CA GLY A 243 -15.37 12.00 2.60
C GLY A 243 -15.31 13.54 2.58
N GLU A 244 -14.47 14.12 3.42
CA GLU A 244 -14.34 15.57 3.58
C GLU A 244 -13.32 16.21 2.61
N ASP A 245 -12.75 15.44 1.67
CA ASP A 245 -11.92 15.97 0.56
C ASP A 245 -12.74 16.75 -0.50
N LYS A 246 -14.05 16.90 -0.28
CA LYS A 246 -15.00 17.55 -1.20
C LYS A 246 -14.89 19.08 -1.25
N TYR A 247 -14.26 19.69 -0.25
CA TYR A 247 -14.24 21.16 -0.11
C TYR A 247 -13.25 21.84 -1.06
N TRP A 248 -12.20 21.14 -1.47
CA TRP A 248 -11.17 21.66 -2.37
C TRP A 248 -10.90 20.71 -3.53
N ASP A 249 -10.69 21.30 -4.71
CA ASP A 249 -10.17 20.56 -5.85
C ASP A 249 -8.64 20.37 -5.76
N ARG A 250 -8.09 19.61 -6.73
CA ARG A 250 -6.66 19.32 -6.78
C ARG A 250 -5.77 20.57 -6.88
N GLN A 251 -6.20 21.61 -7.58
CA GLN A 251 -5.43 22.84 -7.74
C GLN A 251 -5.44 23.65 -6.45
N GLN A 252 -6.58 23.73 -5.79
CA GLN A 252 -6.72 24.40 -4.48
C GLN A 252 -5.87 23.72 -3.42
N TRP A 253 -5.86 22.38 -3.37
CA TRP A 253 -4.95 21.63 -2.51
C TRP A 253 -3.49 21.96 -2.77
N GLN A 254 -3.07 22.05 -4.04
CA GLN A 254 -1.70 22.40 -4.40
C GLN A 254 -1.34 23.81 -3.93
N ARG A 255 -2.24 24.79 -4.11
CA ARG A 255 -2.01 26.18 -3.73
C ARG A 255 -1.72 26.39 -2.24
N ILE A 256 -2.28 25.57 -1.34
CA ILE A 256 -1.97 25.67 0.10
C ILE A 256 -0.49 25.39 0.38
N PHE A 257 0.12 24.50 -0.39
CA PHE A 257 1.53 24.12 -0.27
C PHE A 257 2.46 24.93 -1.18
N ASP A 258 1.93 25.77 -2.07
CA ASP A 258 2.76 26.65 -2.87
C ASP A 258 3.14 27.92 -2.06
N PRO A 259 4.25 28.59 -2.38
CA PRO A 259 4.65 29.86 -1.76
C PRO A 259 3.77 31.02 -2.28
N VAL A 260 2.46 30.90 -2.12
CA VAL A 260 1.49 31.95 -2.39
C VAL A 260 1.33 32.85 -1.15
N GLY A 261 0.88 34.09 -1.36
CA GLY A 261 0.65 35.03 -0.26
C GLY A 261 -0.44 34.56 0.72
N VAL A 262 -0.32 34.98 1.97
CA VAL A 262 -1.26 34.66 3.08
C VAL A 262 -2.71 34.92 2.69
N GLU A 263 -2.98 36.02 1.99
CA GLU A 263 -4.34 36.39 1.56
C GLU A 263 -5.01 35.31 0.69
N GLU A 264 -4.25 34.67 -0.20
CA GLU A 264 -4.79 33.63 -1.07
C GLU A 264 -5.08 32.36 -0.26
N LYS A 265 -4.23 32.01 0.71
CA LYS A 265 -4.52 30.90 1.62
C LYS A 265 -5.74 31.19 2.48
N VAL A 266 -5.87 32.42 3.01
CA VAL A 266 -7.05 32.85 3.78
C VAL A 266 -8.33 32.66 2.95
N LYS A 267 -8.34 33.04 1.67
CA LYS A 267 -9.49 32.80 0.78
C LYS A 267 -9.84 31.31 0.68
N LEU A 268 -8.84 30.43 0.59
CA LEU A 268 -9.07 28.99 0.55
C LEU A 268 -9.65 28.48 1.88
N PHE A 269 -9.10 28.93 3.02
CA PHE A 269 -9.58 28.57 4.35
C PHE A 269 -11.02 29.02 4.62
N LYS A 270 -11.45 30.15 4.05
CA LYS A 270 -12.85 30.61 4.11
C LYS A 270 -13.85 29.66 3.43
N LEU A 271 -13.40 28.81 2.50
CA LEU A 271 -14.26 27.81 1.86
C LEU A 271 -14.53 26.58 2.73
N LEU A 272 -13.77 26.41 3.83
CA LEU A 272 -13.89 25.27 4.73
C LEU A 272 -14.98 25.49 5.79
N PRO A 273 -15.61 24.40 6.28
CA PRO A 273 -16.58 24.49 7.37
C PRO A 273 -15.92 25.02 8.64
N GLN A 274 -16.45 26.13 9.16
CA GLN A 274 -15.97 26.78 10.37
C GLN A 274 -16.66 26.23 11.63
N PRO A 275 -15.94 26.11 12.77
CA PRO A 275 -14.53 26.44 12.95
C PRO A 275 -13.59 25.37 12.37
N VAL A 276 -12.51 25.79 11.70
CA VAL A 276 -11.48 24.88 11.19
C VAL A 276 -10.16 25.03 11.94
N TYR A 277 -9.56 23.89 12.28
CA TYR A 277 -8.26 23.80 12.93
C TYR A 277 -7.27 23.11 12.02
N VAL A 278 -6.13 23.74 11.80
CA VAL A 278 -5.05 23.21 10.97
C VAL A 278 -4.08 22.45 11.84
N PHE A 279 -3.88 21.18 11.52
CA PHE A 279 -2.83 20.37 12.11
C PHE A 279 -1.57 20.42 11.24
N LEU A 280 -0.49 20.97 11.79
CA LEU A 280 0.82 21.05 11.16
C LEU A 280 1.72 20.00 11.83
N ASN A 281 2.18 18.99 11.10
CA ASN A 281 3.23 18.10 11.62
C ASN A 281 4.61 18.81 11.62
N GLU A 282 5.64 18.21 12.22
CA GLU A 282 7.00 18.79 12.30
C GLU A 282 7.59 19.20 10.93
N THR A 283 7.29 18.46 9.86
CA THR A 283 7.77 18.80 8.51
C THR A 283 7.06 20.05 7.97
N ASN A 284 5.74 20.10 8.11
CA ASN A 284 4.91 21.19 7.62
C ASN A 284 4.99 22.44 8.51
N LEU A 285 5.37 22.28 9.79
CA LEU A 285 5.63 23.40 10.69
C LEU A 285 6.76 24.28 10.15
N ASN A 286 7.77 23.70 9.50
CA ASN A 286 8.85 24.49 8.90
C ASN A 286 8.50 25.05 7.52
N PHE A 287 7.46 24.52 6.88
CA PHE A 287 7.11 24.83 5.49
C PHE A 287 5.94 25.81 5.38
N LEU A 288 4.97 25.72 6.28
CA LEU A 288 3.77 26.56 6.36
C LEU A 288 3.90 27.55 7.52
N THR A 289 5.02 28.28 7.55
CA THR A 289 5.32 29.28 8.58
C THR A 289 4.34 30.44 8.56
N ASP A 290 3.72 30.69 7.41
CA ASP A 290 2.74 31.74 7.20
C ASP A 290 1.41 31.45 7.92
N LEU A 291 1.10 30.17 8.19
CA LEU A 291 -0.05 29.77 9.02
C LEU A 291 0.22 29.90 10.53
N GLN A 292 1.46 30.20 10.92
CA GLN A 292 1.83 30.45 12.33
C GLN A 292 1.80 31.93 12.68
N GLN A 293 1.60 32.80 11.69
CA GLN A 293 1.61 34.24 11.89
C GLN A 293 0.19 34.77 12.09
N PRO A 294 -0.04 35.62 13.11
CA PRO A 294 -1.30 36.37 13.23
C PRO A 294 -1.50 37.30 12.01
N PRO A 295 -2.73 37.71 11.68
CA PRO A 295 -3.93 37.70 12.54
C PRO A 295 -4.89 36.52 12.32
N CYS A 296 -4.78 35.77 11.22
CA CYS A 296 -5.82 34.84 10.81
C CYS A 296 -5.73 33.43 11.39
N PHE A 297 -4.63 33.12 12.07
CA PHE A 297 -4.41 31.83 12.70
C PHE A 297 -4.02 32.04 14.16
N GLU A 298 -4.83 31.49 15.06
CA GLU A 298 -4.59 31.51 16.49
C GLU A 298 -4.00 30.16 16.91
N GLN A 299 -2.81 30.17 17.51
CA GLN A 299 -2.18 28.96 18.01
C GLN A 299 -2.93 28.43 19.23
N LYS A 300 -3.35 27.17 19.19
CA LYS A 300 -4.07 26.49 20.30
C LYS A 300 -3.20 25.46 20.99
N SER A 301 -2.25 24.89 20.25
CA SER A 301 -1.18 24.06 20.77
C SER A 301 0.02 24.15 19.82
N LEU A 302 1.06 23.35 20.06
CA LEU A 302 2.27 23.38 19.24
C LEU A 302 1.96 23.12 17.75
N HIS A 303 1.05 22.18 17.48
CA HIS A 303 0.74 21.73 16.13
C HIS A 303 -0.68 22.07 15.66
N PHE A 304 -1.56 22.58 16.53
CA PHE A 304 -2.93 22.98 16.16
C PHE A 304 -3.12 24.49 16.13
N TYR A 305 -3.61 24.98 15.00
CA TYR A 305 -3.86 26.40 14.72
C TYR A 305 -5.31 26.59 14.31
N LYS A 306 -6.05 27.42 15.03
CA LYS A 306 -7.44 27.76 14.72
C LYS A 306 -7.46 28.86 13.66
N PHE A 307 -8.21 28.67 12.58
CA PHE A 307 -8.48 29.77 11.66
C PHE A 307 -9.55 30.69 12.26
N VAL A 308 -9.23 31.99 12.37
CA VAL A 308 -10.08 33.00 13.03
C VAL A 308 -10.54 34.14 12.12
N CYS A 309 -10.00 34.25 10.91
CA CYS A 309 -10.48 35.20 9.90
C CYS A 309 -11.74 34.69 9.17
N GLY A 310 -12.75 34.31 9.96
CA GLY A 310 -14.13 34.16 9.47
C GLY A 310 -14.73 35.54 9.18
N ASP A 311 -15.72 35.60 8.29
CA ASP A 311 -16.41 36.85 7.93
C ASP A 311 -17.01 37.59 9.14
#